data_AF-A0A3N2M8Y1-F1
#
_entry.id   AF-A0A3N2M8Y1-F1
#
_cell.length_a   1.000
_cell.length_b   1.000
_cell.length_c   1.000
_cell.angle_alpha   90.00
_cell.angle_beta   90.00
_cell.angle_gamma   90.00
#
_symmetry.space_group_name_H-M   'P 1'
#
loop_
_entity.id
_entity.type
_entity.pdbx_description
1 polymer ?
#
loop_
_entity_poly.entity_id
_entity_poly.type
_entity_poly.pdbx_seq_one_letter_code
_entity_poly.pdbx_strand_id
1 'polypeptide(L)'
;MTQQEMHKIKDCRILIIGYGSLSEFISDELQNIGFCRIRRSDDLSDIADFDIVIVVNTGQPTAAVPILYPFDFIEGGGVIVRLPGDDIGVPDDADMRIWAARYMSGYCAFWNMEDCEWLVASLPLIMKGESSAQAQRTAAVICARISANIAVGRVVKHFPRFYLADNRSLLSIK
;
A
#
# COMPACT_ATOMS: atom_id res chain seq x y z
N MET A 1 19.05 11.08 0.30
CA MET A 1 19.10 9.89 1.18
C MET A 1 20.52 9.75 1.70
N THR A 2 20.72 9.55 3.01
CA THR A 2 22.06 9.42 3.60
C THR A 2 22.58 7.98 3.48
N GLN A 3 23.89 7.76 3.63
CA GLN A 3 24.48 6.41 3.66
C GLN A 3 23.87 5.52 4.75
N GLN A 4 23.58 6.11 5.92
CA GLN A 4 22.92 5.40 7.02
C GLN A 4 21.49 4.98 6.65
N GLU A 5 20.73 5.86 6.00
CA GLU A 5 19.38 5.55 5.51
C GLU A 5 19.41 4.42 4.47
N MET A 6 20.36 4.45 3.54
CA MET A 6 20.51 3.38 2.55
C MET A 6 20.84 2.03 3.18
N HIS A 7 21.66 2.00 4.23
CA HIS A 7 21.97 0.78 4.96
C HIS A 7 20.73 0.21 5.67
N LYS A 8 19.95 1.06 6.36
CA LYS A 8 18.68 0.66 6.99
C LYS A 8 17.70 0.06 5.98
N ILE A 9 17.57 0.66 4.80
CA ILE A 9 16.71 0.15 3.71
C ILE A 9 17.18 -1.24 3.24
N LYS A 10 18.49 -1.43 3.05
CA LYS A 10 19.05 -2.72 2.62
C LYS A 10 18.82 -3.84 3.64
N ASP A 11 18.92 -3.52 4.92
CA ASP A 11 18.80 -4.49 6.01
C ASP A 11 17.35 -4.81 6.39
N CYS A 12 16.41 -3.92 6.05
CA CYS A 12 14.98 -4.07 6.29
C CYS A 12 14.42 -5.27 5.53
N ARG A 13 13.81 -6.20 6.27
CA ARG A 13 13.14 -7.40 5.77
C ARG A 13 11.69 -7.09 5.46
N ILE A 14 11.30 -7.32 4.22
CA ILE A 14 9.92 -7.10 3.76
C ILE A 14 9.30 -8.44 3.38
N LEU A 15 8.11 -8.71 3.89
CA LEU A 15 7.24 -9.78 3.43
C LEU A 15 6.12 -9.19 2.57
N ILE A 16 5.96 -9.70 1.35
CA ILE A 16 4.80 -9.43 0.50
C ILE A 16 3.92 -10.68 0.52
N ILE A 17 2.70 -10.52 1.00
CA ILE A 17 1.67 -11.55 1.04
C ILE A 17 0.73 -11.38 -0.14
N GLY A 18 0.49 -12.47 -0.85
CA GLY A 18 -0.35 -12.50 -2.04
C GLY A 18 0.41 -12.42 -3.36
N TYR A 19 -0.28 -12.79 -4.44
CA TYR A 19 0.27 -12.91 -5.78
C TYR A 19 -0.43 -12.02 -6.82
N GLY A 20 0.11 -12.00 -8.04
CA GLY A 20 -0.40 -11.24 -9.17
C GLY A 20 0.44 -10.01 -9.49
N SER A 21 0.08 -9.30 -10.56
CA SER A 21 0.87 -8.21 -11.14
C SER A 21 1.17 -7.06 -10.16
N LEU A 22 0.24 -6.75 -9.24
CA LEU A 22 0.50 -5.74 -8.20
C LEU A 22 1.64 -6.15 -7.26
N SER A 23 1.70 -7.42 -6.83
CA SER A 23 2.78 -7.93 -5.98
C SER A 23 4.15 -7.88 -6.69
N GLU A 24 4.17 -8.09 -8.00
CA GLU A 24 5.37 -8.00 -8.83
C GLU A 24 5.84 -6.55 -8.95
N PHE A 25 4.95 -5.62 -9.29
CA PHE A 25 5.30 -4.20 -9.35
C PHE A 25 5.79 -3.66 -8.01
N ILE A 26 5.21 -4.08 -6.88
CA ILE A 26 5.70 -3.69 -5.56
C ILE A 26 7.11 -4.21 -5.33
N SER A 27 7.37 -5.49 -5.65
CA SER A 27 8.70 -6.08 -5.51
C SER A 27 9.73 -5.32 -6.35
N ASP A 28 9.42 -5.01 -7.60
CA ASP A 28 10.30 -4.27 -8.51
C ASP A 28 10.59 -2.86 -7.97
N GLU A 29 9.56 -2.13 -7.53
CA GLU A 29 9.73 -0.78 -7.00
C GLU A 29 10.51 -0.75 -5.68
N LEU A 30 10.34 -1.75 -4.81
CA LEU A 30 11.15 -1.90 -3.61
C LEU A 30 12.62 -2.15 -3.94
N GLN A 31 12.92 -3.02 -4.91
CA GLN A 31 14.29 -3.26 -5.37
C GLN A 31 14.91 -1.99 -5.97
N ASN A 32 14.14 -1.25 -6.77
CA ASN A 32 14.59 0.00 -7.40
C ASN A 32 15.04 1.06 -6.38
N ILE A 33 14.41 1.12 -5.22
CA ILE A 33 14.78 2.07 -4.15
C ILE A 33 15.79 1.50 -3.14
N GLY A 34 16.26 0.27 -3.35
CA GLY A 34 17.41 -0.31 -2.64
C GLY A 34 17.09 -1.37 -1.59
N PHE A 35 15.85 -1.85 -1.47
CA PHE A 35 15.55 -2.99 -0.60
C PHE A 35 16.15 -4.28 -1.19
N CYS A 36 16.80 -5.08 -0.35
CA CYS A 36 17.43 -6.34 -0.79
C CYS A 36 16.83 -7.60 -0.15
N ARG A 37 16.12 -7.46 0.97
CA ARG A 37 15.59 -8.59 1.75
C ARG A 37 14.07 -8.71 1.61
N ILE A 38 13.62 -8.99 0.39
CA ILE A 38 12.20 -9.10 0.05
C ILE A 38 11.84 -10.57 -0.10
N ARG A 39 10.86 -11.05 0.67
CA ARG A 39 10.25 -12.38 0.50
C ARG A 39 8.82 -12.20 0.01
N ARG A 40 8.40 -13.06 -0.94
CA ARG A 40 7.00 -13.19 -1.35
C ARG A 40 6.48 -14.55 -0.89
N SER A 41 5.29 -14.60 -0.30
CA SER A 41 4.68 -15.84 0.19
C SER A 41 3.17 -15.70 0.31
N ASP A 42 2.44 -16.80 0.24
CA ASP A 42 1.03 -16.84 0.69
C ASP A 42 0.90 -17.30 2.15
N ASP A 43 2.00 -17.67 2.78
CA ASP A 43 2.01 -18.11 4.16
C ASP A 43 2.12 -16.91 5.10
N LEU A 44 1.25 -16.90 6.11
CA LEU A 44 1.25 -15.94 7.20
C LEU A 44 2.17 -16.39 8.36
N SER A 45 2.78 -17.57 8.25
CA SER A 45 3.83 -18.02 9.17
C SER A 45 5.01 -17.05 9.14
N ASP A 46 5.68 -16.91 10.28
CA ASP A 46 6.90 -16.11 10.43
C ASP A 46 6.76 -14.61 10.10
N ILE A 47 5.55 -14.04 10.09
CA ILE A 47 5.35 -12.58 9.94
C ILE A 47 6.19 -11.78 10.94
N ALA A 48 6.40 -12.33 12.14
CA ALA A 48 7.21 -11.70 13.19
C ALA A 48 8.70 -11.55 12.83
N ASP A 49 9.19 -12.29 11.82
CA ASP A 49 10.58 -12.20 11.34
C ASP A 49 10.78 -11.10 10.30
N PHE A 50 9.75 -10.31 9.98
CA PHE A 50 9.83 -9.23 9.02
C PHE A 50 9.65 -7.87 9.70
N ASP A 51 10.27 -6.84 9.12
CA ASP A 51 10.21 -5.49 9.68
C ASP A 51 9.01 -4.72 9.11
N ILE A 52 8.56 -5.09 7.89
CA ILE A 52 7.38 -4.54 7.22
C ILE A 52 6.65 -5.68 6.49
N VAL A 53 5.32 -5.66 6.55
CA VAL A 53 4.46 -6.59 5.79
C VAL A 53 3.64 -5.81 4.79
N ILE A 54 3.52 -6.33 3.57
CA ILE A 54 2.67 -5.77 2.52
C ILE A 54 1.66 -6.83 2.14
N VAL A 55 0.37 -6.52 2.26
CA VAL A 55 -0.71 -7.49 2.07
C VAL A 55 -1.51 -7.13 0.82
N VAL A 56 -1.37 -7.95 -0.21
CA VAL A 56 -2.04 -7.76 -1.50
C VAL A 56 -3.26 -8.67 -1.58
N ASN A 57 -4.45 -8.07 -1.71
CA ASN A 57 -5.72 -8.75 -1.97
C ASN A 57 -6.14 -9.88 -1.01
N THR A 58 -5.47 -10.07 0.13
CA THR A 58 -5.65 -11.27 0.97
C THR A 58 -5.58 -10.99 2.46
N GLY A 59 -6.71 -11.16 3.16
CA GLY A 59 -6.76 -11.23 4.62
C GLY A 59 -6.29 -9.97 5.37
N GLN A 60 -6.33 -10.07 6.69
CA GLN A 60 -5.91 -9.00 7.61
C GLN A 60 -5.11 -9.62 8.75
N PRO A 61 -3.86 -10.03 8.48
CA PRO A 61 -3.06 -10.70 9.49
C PRO A 61 -2.91 -9.81 10.70
N THR A 62 -2.99 -10.38 11.90
CA THR A 62 -2.59 -9.66 13.12
C THR A 62 -1.07 -9.72 13.22
N ALA A 63 -0.41 -8.57 13.31
CA ALA A 63 1.05 -8.50 13.36
C ALA A 63 1.51 -7.38 14.28
N ALA A 64 2.62 -7.61 14.97
CA ALA A 64 3.30 -6.60 15.80
C ALA A 64 4.22 -5.68 14.97
N VAL A 65 4.05 -5.67 13.64
CA VAL A 65 4.85 -4.89 12.67
C VAL A 65 3.93 -4.09 11.75
N PRO A 66 4.41 -3.00 11.15
CA PRO A 66 3.64 -2.23 10.18
C PRO A 66 3.14 -3.08 9.01
N ILE A 67 1.86 -2.91 8.67
CA ILE A 67 1.23 -3.55 7.50
C ILE A 67 0.80 -2.49 6.49
N LEU A 68 1.17 -2.68 5.22
CA LEU A 68 0.72 -1.85 4.10
C LEU A 68 -0.30 -2.63 3.26
N TYR A 69 -1.44 -2.02 3.00
CA TYR A 69 -2.47 -2.52 2.10
C TYR A 69 -2.51 -1.63 0.84
N PRO A 70 -1.89 -2.06 -0.26
CA PRO A 70 -1.92 -1.34 -1.53
C PRO A 70 -3.17 -1.70 -2.34
N PHE A 71 -3.71 -0.71 -3.05
CA PHE A 71 -4.92 -0.83 -3.86
C PHE A 71 -4.76 -0.16 -5.21
N ASP A 72 -5.14 -0.85 -6.28
CA ASP A 72 -5.35 -0.24 -7.58
C ASP A 72 -6.81 0.27 -7.68
N PHE A 73 -7.00 1.53 -8.03
CA PHE A 73 -8.31 2.17 -8.15
C PHE A 73 -8.57 2.69 -9.56
N ILE A 74 -8.03 1.99 -10.57
CA ILE A 74 -8.20 2.24 -12.00
C ILE A 74 -7.53 3.54 -12.48
N GLU A 75 -8.01 4.69 -12.02
CA GLU A 75 -7.47 6.02 -12.35
C GLU A 75 -6.34 6.47 -11.40
N GLY A 76 -6.03 5.66 -10.39
CA GLY A 76 -4.96 5.93 -9.43
C GLY A 76 -4.69 4.76 -8.49
N GLY A 77 -3.75 4.95 -7.58
CA GLY A 77 -3.37 3.98 -6.56
C GLY A 77 -3.52 4.52 -5.14
N GLY A 78 -3.81 3.63 -4.20
CA GLY A 78 -3.91 3.96 -2.78
C GLY A 78 -3.12 3.00 -1.89
N VAL A 79 -2.73 3.45 -0.71
CA VAL A 79 -2.12 2.60 0.32
C VAL A 79 -2.67 3.00 1.70
N ILE A 80 -3.17 2.02 2.45
CA ILE A 80 -3.44 2.14 3.89
C ILE A 80 -2.25 1.57 4.63
N VAL A 81 -1.76 2.29 5.64
CA VAL A 81 -0.74 1.80 6.57
C VAL A 81 -1.44 1.51 7.90
N ARG A 82 -1.22 0.30 8.42
CA ARG A 82 -1.66 -0.12 9.75
C ARG A 82 -0.44 -0.31 10.64
N LEU A 83 -0.26 0.56 11.63
CA LEU A 83 0.76 0.35 12.64
C LEU A 83 0.26 -0.63 13.72
N PRO A 84 1.17 -1.23 14.51
CA PRO A 84 0.76 -2.05 15.65
C PRO A 84 -0.18 -1.27 16.59
N GLY A 85 -1.37 -1.80 16.84
CA GLY A 85 -2.41 -1.17 17.66
C GLY A 85 -3.48 -0.40 16.88
N ASP A 86 -3.29 -0.15 15.58
CA ASP A 86 -4.36 0.42 14.74
C ASP A 86 -5.44 -0.65 14.48
N ASP A 87 -6.71 -0.28 14.69
CA ASP A 87 -7.88 -1.08 14.33
C ASP A 87 -8.54 -0.51 13.07
N ILE A 88 -8.53 -1.27 11.98
CA ILE A 88 -9.13 -0.86 10.70
C ILE A 88 -10.65 -1.15 10.69
N GLY A 89 -11.14 -2.07 11.53
CA GLY A 89 -12.57 -2.39 11.65
C GLY A 89 -13.22 -2.89 10.35
N VAL A 90 -12.47 -3.56 9.48
CA VAL A 90 -13.00 -4.11 8.24
C VAL A 90 -13.75 -5.41 8.53
N PRO A 91 -14.94 -5.64 7.97
CA PRO A 91 -15.63 -6.92 8.10
C PRO A 91 -14.82 -8.09 7.53
N ASP A 92 -14.85 -9.25 8.18
CA ASP A 92 -14.07 -10.45 7.79
C ASP A 92 -14.35 -10.94 6.36
N ASP A 93 -15.55 -10.69 5.84
CA ASP A 93 -16.00 -11.09 4.51
C ASP A 93 -15.93 -9.96 3.46
N ALA A 94 -15.43 -8.79 3.82
CA ALA A 94 -15.36 -7.66 2.91
C ALA A 94 -14.26 -7.85 1.86
N ASP A 95 -14.58 -7.55 0.61
CA ASP A 95 -13.57 -7.27 -0.40
C ASP A 95 -12.79 -6.01 0.03
N MET A 96 -11.54 -6.20 0.44
CA MET A 96 -10.70 -5.14 0.99
C MET A 96 -10.50 -3.98 0.01
N ARG A 97 -10.46 -4.26 -1.31
CA ARG A 97 -10.30 -3.24 -2.34
C ARG A 97 -11.56 -2.40 -2.47
N ILE A 98 -12.74 -3.03 -2.51
CA ILE A 98 -14.03 -2.32 -2.55
C ILE A 98 -14.26 -1.54 -1.25
N TRP A 99 -13.95 -2.14 -0.10
CA TRP A 99 -14.04 -1.49 1.20
C TRP A 99 -13.15 -0.25 1.25
N ALA A 100 -11.88 -0.37 0.86
CA ALA A 100 -10.94 0.75 0.87
C ALA A 100 -11.37 1.86 -0.09
N ALA A 101 -11.88 1.52 -1.29
CA ALA A 101 -12.38 2.52 -2.23
C ALA A 101 -13.55 3.32 -1.64
N ARG A 102 -14.51 2.67 -0.99
CA ARG A 102 -15.64 3.32 -0.30
C ARG A 102 -15.18 4.17 0.88
N TYR A 103 -14.28 3.61 1.70
CA TYR A 103 -13.72 4.31 2.86
C TYR A 103 -12.99 5.58 2.44
N MET A 104 -12.05 5.48 1.49
CA MET A 104 -11.23 6.60 1.05
C MET A 104 -12.06 7.67 0.33
N SER A 105 -12.98 7.28 -0.55
CA SER A 105 -13.88 8.23 -1.22
C SER A 105 -14.78 8.97 -0.23
N GLY A 106 -15.37 8.26 0.74
CA GLY A 106 -16.17 8.84 1.81
C GLY A 106 -15.35 9.79 2.70
N TYR A 107 -14.14 9.39 3.07
CA TYR A 107 -13.21 10.23 3.83
C TYR A 107 -12.87 11.51 3.07
N CYS A 108 -12.52 11.41 1.78
CA CYS A 108 -12.20 12.58 0.95
C CYS A 108 -13.39 13.52 0.82
N ALA A 109 -14.60 12.99 0.61
CA ALA A 109 -15.81 13.80 0.54
C ALA A 109 -16.12 14.49 1.88
N PHE A 110 -16.02 13.76 3.00
CA PHE A 110 -16.30 14.30 4.33
C PHE A 110 -15.35 15.45 4.70
N TRP A 111 -14.05 15.28 4.40
CA TRP A 111 -13.02 16.27 4.72
C TRP A 111 -12.80 17.32 3.62
N ASN A 112 -13.58 17.27 2.53
CA ASN A 112 -13.43 18.14 1.36
C ASN A 112 -11.97 18.17 0.83
N MET A 113 -11.39 16.98 0.68
CA MET A 113 -10.05 16.80 0.13
C MET A 113 -10.06 17.07 -1.38
N GLU A 114 -9.20 17.97 -1.84
CA GLU A 114 -9.01 18.26 -3.27
C GLU A 114 -8.36 17.07 -4.01
N ASP A 115 -8.52 17.03 -5.33
CA ASP A 115 -7.90 16.05 -6.25
C ASP A 115 -8.25 14.57 -5.97
N CYS A 116 -9.43 14.32 -5.39
CA CYS A 116 -9.92 12.99 -5.02
C CYS A 116 -11.21 12.59 -5.75
N GLU A 117 -11.78 13.47 -6.59
CA GLU A 117 -13.03 13.28 -7.31
C GLU A 117 -12.97 12.09 -8.27
N TRP A 118 -11.78 11.82 -8.81
CA TRP A 118 -11.53 10.68 -9.69
C TRP A 118 -11.84 9.35 -9.00
N LEU A 119 -11.59 9.22 -7.70
CA LEU A 119 -11.82 7.97 -6.98
C LEU A 119 -13.32 7.66 -6.91
N VAL A 120 -14.13 8.69 -6.65
CA VAL A 120 -15.61 8.59 -6.67
C VAL A 120 -16.09 8.17 -8.06
N ALA A 121 -15.54 8.79 -9.11
CA ALA A 121 -15.88 8.45 -10.49
C ALA A 121 -15.47 7.01 -10.87
N SER A 122 -14.40 6.47 -10.29
CA SER A 122 -13.93 5.10 -10.53
C SER A 122 -14.69 4.02 -9.75
N LEU A 123 -15.43 4.36 -8.68
CA LEU A 123 -16.13 3.38 -7.84
C LEU A 123 -16.98 2.37 -8.61
N PRO A 124 -17.81 2.75 -9.61
CA PRO A 124 -18.64 1.78 -10.34
C PRO A 124 -17.81 0.73 -11.09
N LEU A 125 -16.63 1.08 -11.58
CA LEU A 125 -15.74 0.17 -12.30
C LEU A 125 -14.97 -0.72 -11.31
N ILE A 126 -14.51 -0.14 -10.19
CA ILE A 126 -13.87 -0.91 -9.09
C ILE A 126 -14.84 -1.97 -8.56
N MET A 127 -16.11 -1.62 -8.38
CA MET A 127 -17.16 -2.56 -7.94
C MET A 127 -17.47 -3.68 -8.94
N LYS A 128 -17.13 -3.51 -10.23
CA LYS A 128 -17.21 -4.58 -11.24
C LYS A 128 -15.97 -5.49 -11.24
N GLY A 129 -14.97 -5.18 -10.41
CA GLY A 129 -13.70 -5.90 -10.38
C GLY A 129 -12.72 -5.47 -11.46
N GLU A 130 -12.97 -4.39 -12.20
CA GLU A 130 -12.04 -3.88 -13.20
C GLU A 130 -10.74 -3.42 -12.54
N SER A 131 -9.60 -3.60 -13.19
CA SER A 131 -8.28 -3.22 -12.67
C SER A 131 -7.46 -2.50 -13.75
N SER A 132 -6.43 -1.77 -13.33
CA SER A 132 -5.54 -1.04 -14.24
C SER A 132 -4.09 -1.29 -13.89
N ALA A 133 -3.30 -1.73 -14.88
CA ALA A 133 -1.86 -1.91 -14.72
C ALA A 133 -1.17 -0.59 -14.33
N GLN A 134 -1.65 0.55 -14.83
CA GLN A 134 -1.13 1.86 -14.46
C GLN A 134 -1.43 2.18 -12.98
N ALA A 135 -2.66 1.91 -12.52
CA ALA A 135 -3.02 2.08 -11.11
C ALA A 135 -2.21 1.17 -10.18
N GLN A 136 -1.93 -0.07 -10.60
CA GLN A 136 -1.09 -0.99 -9.84
C GLN A 136 0.34 -0.46 -9.72
N ARG A 137 0.91 0.12 -10.80
CA ARG A 137 2.22 0.79 -10.73
C ARG A 137 2.19 2.00 -9.80
N THR A 138 1.13 2.81 -9.84
CA THR A 138 0.93 3.92 -8.91
C THR A 138 0.92 3.45 -7.45
N ALA A 139 0.13 2.42 -7.14
CA ALA A 139 0.10 1.83 -5.81
C ALA A 139 1.47 1.27 -5.38
N ALA A 140 2.19 0.62 -6.30
CA ALA A 140 3.53 0.09 -6.04
C ALA A 140 4.55 1.18 -5.68
N VAL A 141 4.59 2.28 -6.43
CA VAL A 141 5.48 3.42 -6.15
C VAL A 141 5.17 4.06 -4.79
N ILE A 142 3.89 4.27 -4.49
CA ILE A 142 3.45 4.79 -3.18
C ILE A 142 3.92 3.84 -2.07
N CYS A 143 3.65 2.54 -2.23
CA CYS A 143 3.98 1.50 -1.27
C CYS A 143 5.48 1.46 -0.99
N ALA A 144 6.32 1.43 -2.04
CA ALA A 144 7.76 1.38 -1.91
C ALA A 144 8.32 2.60 -1.15
N ARG A 145 7.82 3.81 -1.44
CA ARG A 145 8.23 5.04 -0.74
C ARG A 145 7.84 5.04 0.73
N ILE A 146 6.64 4.56 1.05
CA ILE A 146 6.19 4.42 2.45
C ILE A 146 7.08 3.41 3.17
N SER A 147 7.37 2.26 2.56
CA SER A 147 8.28 1.26 3.13
C SER A 147 9.65 1.84 3.44
N ALA A 148 10.23 2.63 2.52
CA ALA A 148 11.51 3.30 2.76
C ALA A 148 11.43 4.29 3.94
N ASN A 149 10.34 5.06 4.04
CA ASN A 149 10.15 5.98 5.17
C ASN A 149 10.05 5.23 6.50
N ILE A 150 9.31 4.12 6.55
CA ILE A 150 9.21 3.28 7.75
C ILE A 150 10.58 2.70 8.11
N ALA A 151 11.30 2.12 7.15
CA ALA A 151 12.61 1.49 7.36
C ALA A 151 13.65 2.45 7.96
N VAL A 152 13.59 3.74 7.61
CA VAL A 152 14.52 4.75 8.16
C VAL A 152 14.03 5.43 9.44
N GLY A 153 12.80 5.11 9.89
CA GLY A 153 12.20 5.65 11.12
C GLY A 153 11.51 7.00 10.95
N ARG A 154 11.05 7.35 9.74
CA ARG A 154 10.26 8.57 9.50
C ARG A 154 8.80 8.33 9.85
N VAL A 155 8.15 9.39 10.30
CA VAL A 155 6.70 9.40 10.54
C VAL A 155 5.96 9.24 9.20
N VAL A 156 5.01 8.32 9.16
CA VAL A 156 4.12 8.09 8.02
C VAL A 156 2.66 8.33 8.44
N LYS A 157 1.80 8.66 7.47
CA LYS A 157 0.35 8.56 7.69
C LYS A 157 0.01 7.10 7.91
N HIS A 158 -0.80 6.82 8.90
CA HIS A 158 -1.39 5.51 9.16
C HIS A 158 -2.87 5.67 9.46
N PHE A 159 -3.59 4.56 9.51
CA PHE A 159 -5.03 4.52 9.70
C PHE A 159 -5.44 5.40 10.90
N PRO A 160 -6.49 6.25 10.78
CA PRO A 160 -7.49 6.33 9.70
C PRO A 160 -7.03 7.05 8.42
N ARG A 161 -5.83 7.64 8.39
CA ARG A 161 -5.33 8.34 7.20
C ARG A 161 -4.72 7.34 6.21
N PHE A 162 -4.62 7.77 4.95
CA PHE A 162 -4.12 6.96 3.86
C PHE A 162 -3.31 7.80 2.87
N TYR A 163 -2.68 7.11 1.93
CA TYR A 163 -2.04 7.68 0.76
C TYR A 163 -2.88 7.37 -0.47
N LEU A 164 -3.03 8.37 -1.33
CA LEU A 164 -3.81 8.30 -2.55
C LEU A 164 -3.12 9.17 -3.60
N ALA A 165 -2.99 8.67 -4.83
CA ALA A 165 -2.52 9.46 -5.95
C ALA A 165 -3.18 8.98 -7.25
N ASP A 166 -3.47 9.91 -8.16
CA ASP A 166 -3.91 9.56 -9.50
C ASP A 166 -2.73 9.06 -10.35
N ASN A 167 -3.04 8.44 -11.49
CA ASN A 167 -2.04 7.92 -12.42
C ASN A 167 -1.14 9.00 -13.03
N ARG A 168 -1.60 10.26 -13.04
CA ARG A 168 -0.87 11.41 -13.61
C ARG A 168 0.20 11.93 -12.64
N SER A 169 -0.02 11.76 -11.34
CA SER A 169 0.86 12.23 -10.27
C SER A 169 2.25 11.59 -10.35
N LEU A 170 2.38 10.39 -10.90
CA LEU A 170 3.67 9.73 -11.14
C LEU A 170 4.55 10.46 -12.17
N LEU A 171 3.97 11.21 -13.11
CA LEU A 171 4.71 11.92 -14.16
C LEU A 171 5.45 13.17 -13.62
N SER A 172 5.12 13.61 -12.40
CA SER A 172 5.72 14.79 -11.77
C SER A 172 6.95 14.48 -10.91
N ILE A 173 7.35 13.20 -10.83
CA ILE A 173 8.39 12.75 -9.89
C ILE A 173 9.49 12.02 -10.66
N LYS A 174 10.31 12.80 -11.38
CA LYS A 174 11.65 12.40 -11.82
C LYS A 174 12.69 12.99 -10.88
#